data_AF-A0A965DWX3-F1
#
_entry.id   AF-A0A965DWX3-F1
#
_cell.length_a   1.000
_cell.length_b   1.000
_cell.length_c   1.000
_cell.angle_alpha   90.00
_cell.angle_beta   90.00
_cell.angle_gamma   90.00
#
_symmetry.space_group_name_H-M   'P 1'
#
loop_
_entity.id
_entity.type
_entity.pdbx_description
1 polymer ?
#
loop_
_entity_poly.entity_id
_entity_poly.type
_entity_poly.pdbx_seq_one_letter_code
_entity_poly.pdbx_strand_id
1 'polypeptide(L)' 'MTVRIVTDSACDLPQKLVDELGISIVPLTFRFGDEEFVDRASLTPAEFWARCSAS' A
#
# COMPACT_ATOMS: atom_id res chain seq x y z
N MET A 1 17.03 -0.96 -24.97
CA MET A 1 16.87 -1.35 -23.55
C MET A 1 15.63 -0.68 -23.01
N THR A 2 14.78 -1.40 -22.28
CA THR A 2 13.56 -0.86 -21.68
C THR A 2 13.72 -0.88 -20.17
N VAL A 3 13.60 0.28 -19.52
CA VAL A 3 13.64 0.41 -18.05
C VAL A 3 12.21 0.50 -17.53
N ARG A 4 11.93 -0.13 -16.39
CA ARG A 4 10.64 -0.09 -15.69
C ARG A 4 10.86 0.31 -14.23
N ILE A 5 9.88 1.02 -13.66
CA ILE A 5 9.88 1.40 -12.25
C ILE A 5 8.94 0.47 -11.48
N VAL A 6 9.47 -0.09 -10.40
CA VAL A 6 8.74 -0.92 -9.44
C VAL A 6 9.05 -0.38 -8.05
N THR A 7 8.04 -0.27 -7.19
CA THR A 7 8.17 0.17 -5.80
C THR A 7 7.19 -0.61 -4.91
N ASP A 8 7.32 -0.49 -3.60
CA ASP A 8 6.35 -1.03 -2.64
C ASP A 8 5.22 -0.03 -2.33
N SER A 9 4.21 -0.45 -1.56
CA SER A 9 3.05 0.38 -1.22
C SER A 9 3.32 1.49 -0.20
N ALA A 10 4.40 1.41 0.59
CA ALA A 10 4.80 2.44 1.56
C ALA A 10 5.40 3.69 0.92
N CYS A 11 5.60 3.70 -0.41
CA CYS A 11 5.96 4.92 -1.14
C CYS A 11 4.85 5.98 -1.19
N ASP A 12 3.61 5.63 -0.79
CA ASP A 12 2.45 6.54 -0.70
C ASP A 12 2.12 7.32 -1.99
N LEU A 13 2.52 6.79 -3.16
CA LEU A 13 2.19 7.41 -4.43
C LEU A 13 0.67 7.41 -4.69
N PRO A 14 0.08 8.54 -5.17
CA PRO A 14 -1.31 8.59 -5.60
C PRO A 14 -1.57 7.64 -6.77
N GLN A 15 -2.71 6.93 -6.74
CA GLN A 15 -3.05 5.94 -7.78
C GLN A 15 -3.02 6.51 -9.20
N LYS A 16 -3.49 7.76 -9.38
CA LYS A 16 -3.45 8.45 -10.68
C LYS A 16 -2.04 8.51 -11.28
N LEU A 17 -1.01 8.75 -10.46
CA LEU A 17 0.38 8.83 -10.91
C LEU A 17 0.94 7.45 -11.25
N VAL A 18 0.59 6.43 -10.46
CA VAL A 18 0.95 5.03 -10.71
C VAL A 18 0.42 4.58 -12.07
N ASP A 19 -0.85 4.90 -12.35
CA ASP A 19 -1.51 4.55 -13.61
C ASP A 19 -0.91 5.32 -14.80
N GLU A 20 -0.69 6.63 -14.64
CA GLU A 20 -0.15 7.51 -15.69
C GLU A 20 1.28 7.12 -16.11
N LEU A 21 2.12 6.72 -15.15
CA LEU A 21 3.52 6.37 -15.38
C LEU A 21 3.75 4.86 -15.56
N GLY A 22 2.72 4.03 -15.41
CA GLY A 22 2.83 2.57 -15.51
C GLY A 22 3.77 1.95 -14.47
N ILE A 23 3.75 2.47 -13.24
CA ILE A 23 4.57 2.00 -12.12
C ILE A 23 3.93 0.74 -11.53
N SER A 24 4.73 -0.29 -11.27
CA SER A 24 4.22 -1.48 -10.57
C SER A 24 4.40 -1.33 -9.06
N ILE A 25 3.34 -1.58 -8.30
CA ILE A 25 3.34 -1.54 -6.82
C ILE A 25 3.34 -2.97 -6.27
N VAL A 26 4.29 -3.28 -5.39
CA VAL A 26 4.29 -4.50 -4.56
C VAL A 26 3.62 -4.17 -3.23
N PRO A 27 2.46 -4.78 -2.89
CA PRO A 27 1.76 -4.42 -1.67
C PRO A 27 2.47 -4.95 -0.42
N LEU A 28 2.45 -4.15 0.65
CA LEU A 28 2.86 -4.59 1.98
C LEU A 28 1.69 -5.20 2.76
N THR A 29 2.01 -6.00 3.77
CA THR A 29 1.03 -6.59 4.69
C THR A 29 1.22 -6.02 6.09
N PHE A 30 0.13 -5.56 6.70
CA PHE A 30 0.08 -5.15 8.10
C PHE A 30 -0.45 -6.29 8.96
N ARG A 31 0.09 -6.47 10.17
CA ARG A 31 -0.41 -7.43 11.15
C ARG A 31 -0.81 -6.72 12.43
N PHE A 32 -2.05 -6.94 12.88
CA PHE A 32 -2.58 -6.48 14.15
C PHE A 32 -3.02 -7.70 14.97
N GLY A 33 -2.20 -8.10 15.95
CA GLY A 33 -2.40 -9.37 16.67
C GLY A 33 -2.33 -10.55 15.70
N ASP A 34 -3.41 -11.32 15.63
CA ASP A 34 -3.56 -12.48 14.73
C ASP A 34 -4.19 -12.13 13.37
N GLU A 35 -4.62 -10.88 13.16
CA GLU A 35 -5.21 -10.41 11.89
C GLU A 35 -4.14 -9.86 10.94
N GLU A 36 -4.23 -10.19 9.65
CA GLU A 36 -3.39 -9.67 8.58
C GLU A 36 -4.18 -8.92 7.51
N PHE A 37 -3.63 -7.82 7.02
CA PHE A 37 -4.25 -6.93 6.03
C PHE A 37 -3.27 -6.57 4.94
N VAL A 38 -3.72 -6.59 3.69
CA VAL A 38 -2.92 -6.14 2.55
C VAL A 38 -3.19 -4.66 2.29
N ASP A 39 -2.13 -3.86 2.26
CA ASP A 39 -2.20 -2.42 2.01
C ASP A 39 -2.87 -2.12 0.64
N ARG A 40 -3.71 -1.09 0.62
CA ARG A 40 -4.54 -0.65 -0.52
C ARG A 40 -5.54 -1.68 -1.08
N ALA A 41 -5.66 -2.85 -0.47
CA ALA A 41 -6.59 -3.90 -0.88
C ALA A 41 -7.60 -4.26 0.22
N SER A 42 -7.10 -4.50 1.43
CA SER A 42 -7.90 -5.00 2.56
C SER A 42 -8.13 -3.96 3.64
N LEU A 43 -7.39 -2.85 3.62
CA LEU A 43 -7.46 -1.82 4.66
C LEU A 43 -7.21 -0.43 4.05
N THR A 44 -8.08 0.52 4.34
CA THR A 44 -7.87 1.93 3.97
C THR A 44 -6.91 2.61 4.93
N PRO A 45 -6.23 3.71 4.54
CA PRO A 45 -5.39 4.48 5.45
C PRO A 45 -6.14 4.95 6.70
N ALA A 46 -7.41 5.34 6.58
CA ALA A 46 -8.22 5.76 7.72
C ALA A 46 -8.47 4.62 8.73
N GLU A 47 -8.79 3.42 8.24
CA GLU A 47 -8.97 2.23 9.09
C GLU A 47 -7.65 1.78 9.73
N PHE A 48 -6.53 1.88 9.00
CA PHE A 48 -5.21 1.62 9.53
C PHE A 48 -4.92 2.51 10.75
N TRP A 49 -5.07 3.83 10.60
CA TRP A 49 -4.82 4.75 11.71
C TRP A 49 -5.79 4.56 12.88
N ALA A 50 -7.06 4.24 12.61
CA ALA A 50 -8.02 3.90 13.66
C ALA A 50 -7.56 2.68 14.47
N ARG A 51 -7.12 1.60 13.81
CA ARG A 51 -6.58 0.39 14.48
C ARG A 51 -5.30 0.69 15.26
N CYS A 52 -4.37 1.47 14.69
CA CYS A 52 -3.15 1.90 15.38
C CYS A 52 -3.44 2.66 16.67
N SER A 53 -4.47 3.51 16.69
CA SER A 53 -4.84 4.28 17.90
C SER A 53 -5.49 3.42 19.00
N ALA A 54 -6.04 2.27 18.63
CA ALA A 54 -6.70 1.33 19.54
C ALA A 54 -5.78 0.19 20.03
N SER A 55 -4.52 0.16 19.58
CA SER A 55 -3.53 -0.87 19.88
C SER A 55 -2.64 -0.49 21.07
#